data_AF-A0A6P4YNQ5-F1
#
_entry.id   AF-A0A6P4YNQ5-F1
#
_cell.length_a   1.000
_cell.length_b   1.000
_cell.length_c   1.000
_cell.angle_alpha   90.00
_cell.angle_beta   90.00
_cell.angle_gamma   90.00
#
_symmetry.space_group_name_H-M   'P 1'
#
loop_
_entity.id
_entity.type
_entity.pdbx_description
1 polymer ?
#
loop_
_entity_poly.entity_id
_entity_poly.type
_entity_poly.pdbx_seq_one_letter_code
_entity_poly.pdbx_strand_id
1 'polypeptide(L)'
;MGPRSAMLFVLFLCATTTHLSVGMIIYKDAITGDEMFSDIYKVKTSEDEIFYEVEGKVVTRKEGSVDDSLIGGDATAQEVAESIDESAVSGVNIVLNHNLQETQFTKHEYMEYMKEYMKKVKEHLEEEQPERVEPFMVAATPAVKHIVQNLENWQFFIGETENKEGMVALLNYREDGITPYMLFFKDGLREERA
;
A
#
# COMPACT_ATOMS: atom_id res chain seq x y z
N MET A 1 57.81 -28.10 -14.01
CA MET A 1 56.70 -29.06 -14.14
C MET A 1 55.60 -28.61 -13.20
N GLY A 2 54.45 -28.16 -13.75
CA GLY A 2 53.20 -28.03 -13.00
C GLY A 2 52.59 -29.42 -12.71
N PRO A 3 51.33 -29.54 -12.22
CA PRO A 3 50.22 -28.60 -12.45
C PRO A 3 49.43 -28.18 -11.18
N ARG A 4 48.87 -26.96 -11.15
CA ARG A 4 47.42 -26.62 -11.26
C ARG A 4 46.57 -27.16 -10.09
N SER A 5 46.08 -26.28 -9.22
CA SER A 5 44.78 -25.59 -9.34
C SER A 5 43.64 -26.35 -8.64
N ALA A 6 43.18 -25.83 -7.51
CA ALA A 6 41.81 -26.01 -7.04
C ALA A 6 41.50 -24.93 -5.99
N MET A 7 41.26 -23.72 -6.49
CA MET A 7 40.57 -22.66 -5.78
C MET A 7 39.13 -23.14 -5.57
N LEU A 8 38.83 -23.62 -4.36
CA LEU A 8 37.48 -24.05 -3.98
C LEU A 8 36.63 -22.81 -3.75
N PHE A 9 36.11 -22.26 -4.84
CA PHE A 9 35.08 -21.23 -4.85
C PHE A 9 33.79 -21.90 -4.34
N VAL A 10 33.50 -21.74 -3.05
CA VAL A 10 32.19 -22.10 -2.49
C VAL A 10 31.21 -21.07 -3.04
N LEU A 11 30.58 -21.42 -4.15
CA LEU A 11 29.42 -20.74 -4.68
C LEU A 11 28.30 -20.89 -3.64
N PHE A 12 28.15 -19.91 -2.75
CA PHE A 12 26.97 -19.82 -1.91
C PHE A 12 25.82 -19.40 -2.84
N LEU A 13 25.18 -20.41 -3.43
CA LEU A 13 23.96 -20.25 -4.19
C LEU A 13 22.91 -19.76 -3.21
N CYS A 14 22.72 -18.44 -3.14
CA CYS A 14 21.56 -17.84 -2.50
C CYS A 14 20.34 -18.26 -3.35
N ALA A 15 19.81 -19.45 -3.04
CA ALA A 15 18.52 -19.86 -3.50
C ALA A 15 17.52 -18.96 -2.77
N THR A 16 17.18 -17.81 -3.37
CA THR A 16 15.93 -17.14 -3.07
C THR A 16 14.84 -18.09 -3.55
N THR A 17 14.39 -18.96 -2.66
CA THR A 17 13.16 -19.73 -2.84
C THR A 17 12.04 -18.71 -3.00
N THR A 18 11.75 -18.34 -4.25
CA THR A 18 10.48 -17.73 -4.60
C THR A 18 9.42 -18.79 -4.34
N HIS A 19 8.87 -18.77 -3.13
CA HIS A 19 7.70 -19.55 -2.79
C HIS A 19 6.58 -19.00 -3.67
N LEU A 20 6.31 -19.64 -4.82
CA LEU A 20 5.10 -19.32 -5.57
C LEU A 20 3.91 -19.68 -4.67
N SER A 21 3.28 -18.68 -4.06
CA SER A 21 1.95 -18.80 -3.48
C SER A 21 0.98 -19.08 -4.63
N VAL A 22 0.20 -20.15 -4.54
CA VAL A 22 -0.76 -20.57 -5.57
C VAL A 22 -2.09 -19.78 -5.47
N GLY A 23 -2.11 -18.66 -4.73
CA GLY A 23 -3.27 -17.79 -4.53
C GLY A 23 -2.81 -16.37 -4.22
N MET A 24 -3.65 -15.39 -4.56
CA MET A 24 -3.41 -13.96 -4.31
C MET A 24 -3.42 -13.69 -2.81
N ILE A 25 -2.46 -12.91 -2.33
CA ILE A 25 -2.37 -12.49 -0.94
C ILE A 25 -3.02 -11.11 -0.80
N ILE A 26 -3.99 -11.00 0.10
CA ILE A 26 -4.65 -9.77 0.50
C ILE A 26 -4.07 -9.32 1.83
N TYR A 27 -3.62 -8.07 1.90
CA TYR A 27 -3.11 -7.46 3.11
C TYR A 27 -4.21 -6.63 3.75
N LYS A 28 -4.70 -7.09 4.90
CA LYS A 28 -5.77 -6.44 5.65
C LYS A 28 -5.21 -5.73 6.88
N ASP A 29 -5.77 -4.57 7.23
CA ASP A 29 -5.49 -3.93 8.50
C ASP A 29 -5.84 -4.87 9.66
N ALA A 30 -4.88 -5.12 10.55
CA ALA A 30 -5.04 -6.05 11.66
C ALA A 30 -6.08 -5.57 12.69
N ILE A 31 -6.41 -4.28 12.71
CA ILE A 31 -7.34 -3.68 13.67
C ILE A 31 -8.77 -3.69 13.12
N THR A 32 -8.97 -3.18 11.90
CA THR A 32 -10.31 -3.00 11.32
C THR A 32 -10.74 -4.18 10.45
N GLY A 33 -9.78 -4.90 9.86
CA GLY A 33 -10.03 -5.93 8.86
C GLY A 33 -10.17 -5.39 7.43
N ASP A 34 -10.03 -4.08 7.22
CA ASP A 34 -10.14 -3.46 5.91
C ASP A 34 -9.01 -3.92 4.99
N GLU A 35 -9.33 -4.16 3.72
CA GLU A 35 -8.34 -4.47 2.70
C GLU A 35 -7.52 -3.22 2.34
N MET A 36 -6.21 -3.28 2.52
CA MET A 36 -5.31 -2.14 2.29
C MET A 36 -4.59 -2.23 0.95
N PHE A 37 -4.12 -3.43 0.59
CA PHE A 37 -3.52 -3.74 -0.71
C PHE A 37 -3.45 -5.27 -0.93
N SER A 38 -2.98 -5.70 -2.10
CA SER A 38 -2.70 -7.12 -2.39
C SER A 38 -1.31 -7.33 -3.00
N ASP A 39 -0.88 -8.59 -3.13
CA ASP A 39 0.42 -8.96 -3.72
C ASP A 39 0.49 -8.79 -5.26
N ILE A 40 -0.58 -8.28 -5.89
CA ILE A 40 -0.57 -7.90 -7.32
C ILE A 40 0.34 -6.69 -7.59
N TYR A 41 0.63 -5.90 -6.55
CA TYR A 41 1.54 -4.77 -6.62
C TYR A 41 2.97 -5.19 -6.30
N LYS A 42 3.92 -4.33 -6.64
CA LYS A 42 5.31 -4.52 -6.26
C LYS A 42 5.50 -4.06 -4.81
N VAL A 43 5.50 -5.04 -3.91
CA VAL A 43 5.71 -4.85 -2.47
C VAL A 43 7.18 -5.07 -2.14
N LYS A 44 7.77 -4.16 -1.36
CA LYS A 44 9.09 -4.30 -0.76
C LYS A 44 9.00 -4.03 0.75
N THR A 45 9.84 -4.68 1.54
CA THR A 45 10.04 -4.29 2.93
C THR A 45 11.09 -3.19 3.01
N SER A 46 10.84 -2.15 3.80
CA SER A 46 11.78 -1.07 4.04
C SER A 46 13.04 -1.57 4.78
N GLU A 47 14.15 -0.82 4.72
CA GLU A 47 15.43 -1.25 5.32
C GLU A 47 15.37 -1.43 6.85
N ASP A 48 14.50 -0.67 7.51
CA ASP A 48 14.21 -0.74 8.94
C ASP A 48 13.13 -1.78 9.30
N GLU A 49 12.66 -2.55 8.31
CA GLU A 49 11.67 -3.63 8.42
C GLU A 49 10.33 -3.24 9.06
N ILE A 50 10.01 -1.94 9.11
CA ILE A 50 8.79 -1.42 9.73
C ILE A 50 7.66 -1.19 8.72
N PHE A 51 7.99 -0.94 7.46
CA PHE A 51 7.02 -0.67 6.40
C PHE A 51 7.05 -1.73 5.30
N TYR A 52 5.87 -1.98 4.73
CA TYR A 52 5.77 -2.37 3.34
C TYR A 52 5.68 -1.11 2.47
N GLU A 53 6.56 -1.03 1.48
CA GLU A 53 6.53 -0.05 0.39
C GLU A 53 5.85 -0.67 -0.83
N VAL A 54 4.69 -0.14 -1.19
CA VAL A 54 3.87 -0.66 -2.30
C VAL A 54 3.90 0.35 -3.44
N GLU A 55 4.49 -0.05 -4.57
CA GLU A 55 4.59 0.80 -5.76
C GLU A 55 3.26 0.82 -6.53
N GLY A 56 2.71 2.01 -6.73
CA GLY A 56 1.46 2.25 -7.45
C GLY A 56 1.68 2.85 -8.83
N LYS A 57 0.58 3.19 -9.49
CA LYS A 57 0.53 3.97 -10.74
C LYS A 57 -0.63 4.95 -10.70
N VAL A 58 -0.44 6.16 -11.21
CA VAL A 58 -1.56 7.07 -11.47
C VAL A 58 -2.35 6.53 -12.66
N VAL A 59 -3.66 6.38 -12.50
CA VAL A 59 -4.58 5.91 -13.53
C VAL A 59 -5.79 6.82 -13.59
N THR A 60 -6.40 6.91 -14.77
CA THR A 60 -7.66 7.64 -14.99
C THR A 60 -8.70 6.65 -15.50
N ARG A 61 -9.84 6.58 -14.83
CA ARG A 61 -11.00 5.75 -15.19
C ARG A 61 -12.12 6.66 -15.63
N LYS A 62 -12.78 6.34 -16.75
CA LYS A 62 -14.05 6.96 -17.11
C LYS A 62 -15.17 6.23 -16.39
N GLU A 63 -15.95 6.92 -15.56
CA GLU A 63 -17.19 6.32 -15.07
C GLU A 63 -18.15 6.10 -16.24
N GLY A 64 -18.74 4.90 -16.32
CA GLY A 64 -19.83 4.63 -17.27
C GLY A 64 -19.43 4.36 -18.72
N SER A 65 -18.25 3.80 -19.01
CA SER A 65 -18.01 3.23 -20.36
C SER A 65 -18.91 2.00 -20.56
N VAL A 66 -20.16 2.24 -20.96
CA VAL A 66 -20.89 1.32 -21.81
C VAL A 66 -20.02 1.17 -23.03
N ASP A 67 -19.62 -0.05 -23.35
CA ASP A 67 -18.91 -0.36 -24.57
C ASP A 67 -19.76 0.17 -25.74
N ASP A 68 -19.35 1.28 -26.36
CA ASP A 68 -20.02 1.91 -27.50
C ASP A 68 -20.16 0.93 -28.69
N SER A 69 -19.52 -0.23 -28.64
CA SER A 69 -19.75 -1.32 -29.59
C SER A 69 -21.09 -2.06 -29.41
N LEU A 70 -21.84 -1.81 -28.33
CA LEU A 70 -23.16 -2.42 -28.07
C LEU A 70 -24.37 -1.55 -28.44
N ILE A 71 -24.19 -0.26 -28.77
CA ILE A 71 -25.28 0.56 -29.34
C ILE A 71 -25.28 0.40 -30.86
N GLY A 72 -25.58 -0.83 -31.30
CA GLY A 72 -26.01 -1.10 -32.66
C GLY A 72 -27.47 -0.66 -32.82
N GLY A 73 -27.71 0.55 -33.34
CA GLY A 73 -29.08 1.05 -33.52
C GLY A 73 -29.19 2.35 -34.30
N ASP A 74 -29.09 2.22 -35.63
CA ASP A 74 -29.65 3.05 -36.72
C ASP A 74 -29.49 4.58 -36.74
N ALA A 75 -29.21 5.08 -37.94
CA ALA A 75 -28.90 6.47 -38.24
C ALA A 75 -30.13 7.40 -38.18
N THR A 76 -29.84 8.70 -38.04
CA THR A 76 -30.67 9.89 -38.28
C THR A 76 -31.38 10.52 -37.06
N ALA A 77 -30.72 11.49 -36.43
CA ALA A 77 -31.30 12.81 -36.13
C ALA A 77 -30.22 13.75 -35.58
N GLN A 78 -30.07 14.88 -36.27
CA GLN A 78 -29.34 16.07 -35.85
C GLN A 78 -30.05 16.68 -34.63
N GLU A 79 -29.29 17.08 -33.60
CA GLU A 79 -29.44 18.30 -32.78
C GLU A 79 -28.94 18.10 -31.33
N VAL A 80 -27.88 18.85 -31.01
CA VAL A 80 -27.43 19.30 -29.69
C VAL A 80 -27.37 18.21 -28.60
N ALA A 81 -26.29 17.42 -28.64
CA ALA A 81 -25.78 16.82 -27.41
C ALA A 81 -24.99 17.92 -26.68
N GLU A 82 -25.64 18.62 -25.75
CA GLU A 82 -24.89 19.18 -24.62
C GLU A 82 -24.11 18.02 -24.01
N SER A 83 -22.78 18.09 -24.15
CA SER A 83 -21.86 17.07 -23.70
C SER A 83 -22.13 16.75 -22.23
N ILE A 84 -22.65 15.55 -21.99
CA ILE A 84 -22.79 14.98 -20.65
C ILE A 84 -21.38 14.95 -20.06
N ASP A 85 -21.25 15.54 -18.87
CA ASP A 85 -20.02 15.60 -18.08
C ASP A 85 -19.52 14.17 -17.81
N GLU A 86 -18.56 13.71 -18.62
CA GLU A 86 -17.87 12.43 -18.38
C GLU A 86 -16.98 12.62 -17.14
N SER A 87 -17.46 12.21 -15.96
CA SER A 87 -16.70 12.22 -14.72
C SER A 87 -15.56 11.19 -14.79
N ALA A 88 -14.42 11.61 -15.33
CA ALA A 88 -13.20 10.83 -15.27
C ALA A 88 -12.59 10.93 -13.86
N VAL A 89 -12.45 9.79 -13.17
CA VAL A 89 -11.79 9.70 -11.85
C VAL A 89 -10.32 9.35 -12.06
N SER A 90 -9.43 10.25 -11.64
CA SER A 90 -7.98 10.04 -11.69
C SER A 90 -7.40 9.88 -10.28
N GLY A 91 -6.50 8.91 -10.09
CA GLY A 91 -5.91 8.63 -8.78
C GLY A 91 -4.89 7.50 -8.84
N VAL A 92 -4.28 7.20 -7.70
CA VAL A 92 -3.33 6.08 -7.60
C VAL A 92 -4.12 4.78 -7.58
N ASN A 93 -3.73 3.82 -8.41
CA ASN A 93 -4.45 2.57 -8.60
C ASN A 93 -4.62 1.73 -7.33
N ILE A 94 -3.72 1.83 -6.34
CA ILE A 94 -3.88 1.20 -5.02
C ILE A 94 -5.11 1.79 -4.33
N VAL A 95 -5.14 3.12 -4.17
CA VAL A 95 -6.26 3.87 -3.58
C VAL A 95 -7.58 3.54 -4.28
N LEU A 96 -7.60 3.57 -5.62
CA LEU A 96 -8.81 3.34 -6.41
C LEU A 96 -9.25 1.86 -6.49
N ASN A 97 -8.38 0.89 -6.22
CA ASN A 97 -8.75 -0.53 -6.23
C ASN A 97 -9.28 -0.99 -4.88
N HIS A 98 -8.74 -0.44 -3.80
CA HIS A 98 -9.08 -0.81 -2.43
C HIS A 98 -10.00 0.21 -1.76
N ASN A 99 -10.56 1.14 -2.55
CA ASN A 99 -11.47 2.20 -2.09
C ASN A 99 -10.93 2.95 -0.85
N LEU A 100 -9.63 3.23 -0.82
CA LEU A 100 -9.02 3.92 0.32
C LEU A 100 -9.49 5.37 0.36
N GLN A 101 -9.80 5.86 1.55
CA GLN A 101 -10.38 7.19 1.75
C GLN A 101 -9.30 8.18 2.18
N GLU A 102 -9.19 9.29 1.47
CA GLU A 102 -8.22 10.35 1.82
C GLU A 102 -8.64 11.03 3.13
N THR A 103 -7.66 11.28 4.00
CA THR A 103 -7.85 12.00 5.25
C THR A 103 -6.73 13.01 5.48
N GLN A 104 -6.88 13.86 6.49
CA GLN A 104 -5.92 14.91 6.81
C GLN A 104 -5.64 14.94 8.30
N PHE A 105 -4.40 15.26 8.64
CA PHE A 105 -3.95 15.42 10.01
C PHE A 105 -3.15 16.71 10.16
N THR A 106 -3.33 17.37 11.31
CA THR A 106 -2.29 18.24 11.87
C THR A 106 -1.19 17.37 12.51
N LYS A 107 -0.01 17.95 12.73
CA LYS A 107 1.08 17.24 13.44
C LYS A 107 0.65 16.73 14.81
N HIS A 108 -0.20 17.49 15.51
CA HIS A 108 -0.68 17.12 16.84
C HIS A 108 -1.62 15.91 16.78
N GLU A 109 -2.62 15.95 15.89
CA GLU A 109 -3.59 14.86 15.72
C GLU A 109 -2.89 13.58 15.26
N TYR A 110 -1.92 13.66 14.33
CA TYR A 110 -1.17 12.48 13.90
C TYR A 110 -0.35 11.86 15.03
N MET A 111 0.26 12.68 15.90
CA MET A 111 0.99 12.17 17.07
C MET A 111 0.08 11.51 18.10
N GLU A 112 -1.16 11.98 18.26
CA GLU A 112 -2.14 11.34 19.16
C GLU A 112 -2.65 10.04 18.57
N TYR A 113 -3.05 10.05 17.30
CA TYR A 113 -3.42 8.87 16.53
C TYR A 113 -2.34 7.78 16.61
N MET A 114 -1.08 8.11 16.33
CA MET A 114 0.00 7.11 16.34
C MET A 114 0.22 6.48 17.72
N LYS A 115 -0.03 7.20 18.83
CA LYS A 115 0.07 6.62 20.18
C LYS A 115 -1.00 5.55 20.39
N GLU A 116 -2.23 5.84 20.00
CA GLU A 116 -3.35 4.91 20.12
C GLU A 116 -3.19 3.72 19.17
N TYR A 117 -2.82 3.99 17.92
CA TYR A 117 -2.58 2.97 16.90
C TYR A 117 -1.44 2.02 17.30
N MET A 118 -0.29 2.55 17.76
CA MET A 118 0.82 1.71 18.26
C MET A 118 0.41 0.83 19.45
N LYS A 119 -0.49 1.30 20.32
CA LYS A 119 -1.02 0.49 21.42
C LYS A 119 -1.83 -0.70 20.88
N LYS A 120 -2.69 -0.47 19.88
CA LYS A 120 -3.52 -1.53 19.27
C LYS A 120 -2.68 -2.53 18.48
N VAL A 121 -1.70 -2.06 17.71
CA VAL A 121 -0.75 -2.95 17.03
C VAL A 121 0.02 -3.77 18.05
N LYS A 122 0.48 -3.16 19.15
CA LYS A 122 1.13 -3.91 20.23
C LYS A 122 0.23 -5.01 20.81
N GLU A 123 -1.02 -4.71 21.11
CA GLU A 123 -1.99 -5.70 21.62
C GLU A 123 -2.19 -6.86 20.62
N HIS A 124 -2.33 -6.53 19.33
CA HIS A 124 -2.41 -7.54 18.26
C HIS A 124 -1.15 -8.42 18.19
N LEU A 125 0.05 -7.82 18.26
CA LEU A 125 1.31 -8.55 18.24
C LEU A 125 1.48 -9.43 19.48
N GLU A 126 1.07 -8.97 20.67
CA GLU A 126 1.12 -9.78 21.90
C GLU A 126 0.28 -11.06 21.79
N GLU A 127 -0.75 -11.09 20.94
CA GLU A 127 -1.59 -12.27 20.70
C GLU A 127 -1.04 -13.18 19.59
N GLU A 128 -0.59 -12.61 18.48
CA GLU A 128 -0.25 -13.38 17.26
C GLU A 128 1.25 -13.59 17.05
N GLN A 129 2.08 -12.60 17.36
CA GLN A 129 3.53 -12.60 17.11
C GLN A 129 4.29 -11.86 18.23
N PRO A 130 4.32 -12.39 19.46
CA PRO A 130 4.85 -11.67 20.63
C PRO A 130 6.30 -11.22 20.47
N GLU A 131 7.09 -11.94 19.68
CA GLU A 131 8.48 -11.63 19.35
C GLU A 131 8.66 -10.35 18.53
N ARG A 132 7.60 -9.87 17.85
CA ARG A 132 7.62 -8.63 17.05
C ARG A 132 7.29 -7.39 17.87
N VAL A 133 6.77 -7.52 19.09
CA VAL A 133 6.36 -6.39 19.94
C VAL A 133 7.52 -5.42 20.19
N GLU A 134 8.67 -5.93 20.67
CA GLU A 134 9.83 -5.08 20.98
C GLU A 134 10.45 -4.46 19.71
N PRO A 135 10.74 -5.22 18.64
CA PRO A 135 11.18 -4.66 17.36
C PRO A 135 10.28 -3.55 16.83
N PHE A 136 8.95 -3.77 16.83
CA PHE A 136 7.98 -2.78 16.36
C PHE A 136 8.04 -1.50 17.19
N MET A 137 7.98 -1.60 18.52
CA MET A 137 7.95 -0.41 19.40
C MET A 137 9.23 0.44 19.29
N VAL A 138 10.38 -0.21 19.09
CA VAL A 138 11.67 0.45 18.90
C VAL A 138 11.75 1.14 17.53
N ALA A 139 11.34 0.47 16.46
CA ALA A 139 11.44 0.98 15.10
C ALA A 139 10.33 2.00 14.73
N ALA A 140 9.12 1.85 15.29
CA ALA A 140 8.00 2.73 15.01
C ALA A 140 8.23 4.17 15.52
N THR A 141 8.89 4.34 16.66
CA THR A 141 9.13 5.68 17.25
C THR A 141 9.91 6.62 16.31
N PRO A 142 11.12 6.25 15.81
CA PRO A 142 11.85 7.08 14.85
C PRO A 142 11.11 7.23 13.52
N ALA A 143 10.42 6.18 13.04
CA ALA A 143 9.62 6.24 11.82
C ALA A 143 8.49 7.30 11.91
N VAL A 144 7.71 7.28 13.00
CA VAL A 144 6.66 8.28 13.28
C VAL A 144 7.25 9.68 13.35
N LYS A 145 8.40 9.85 14.00
CA LYS A 145 9.07 11.15 14.07
C LYS A 145 9.45 11.65 12.67
N HIS A 146 9.97 10.79 11.81
CA HIS A 146 10.30 11.14 10.43
C HIS A 146 9.06 11.56 9.63
N ILE A 147 7.94 10.85 9.79
CA ILE A 147 6.66 11.19 9.15
C ILE A 147 6.17 12.56 9.62
N VAL A 148 6.14 12.82 10.94
CA VAL A 148 5.69 14.10 11.52
C VAL A 148 6.57 15.28 11.06
N GLN A 149 7.88 15.06 10.90
CA GLN A 149 8.78 16.09 10.39
C GLN A 149 8.48 16.48 8.96
N ASN A 150 8.06 15.51 8.14
CA ASN A 150 7.77 15.66 6.71
C ASN A 150 6.27 15.56 6.39
N LEU A 151 5.39 15.89 7.34
CA LEU A 151 3.94 15.62 7.25
C LEU A 151 3.31 16.17 5.96
N GLU A 152 3.78 17.32 5.49
CA GLU A 152 3.30 18.01 4.27
C GLU A 152 3.62 17.27 2.97
N ASN A 153 4.58 16.34 2.99
CA ASN A 153 4.94 15.51 1.84
C ASN A 153 4.09 14.23 1.74
N TRP A 154 3.31 13.93 2.78
CA TRP A 154 2.51 12.71 2.85
C TRP A 154 1.04 13.03 2.61
N GLN A 155 0.41 12.22 1.76
CA GLN A 155 -1.05 12.12 1.71
C GLN A 155 -1.49 10.92 2.56
N PHE A 156 -2.54 11.10 3.36
CA PHE A 156 -2.98 10.09 4.33
C PHE A 156 -4.24 9.40 3.82
N PHE A 157 -4.26 8.07 3.89
CA PHE A 157 -5.38 7.26 3.45
C PHE A 157 -5.79 6.25 4.52
N ILE A 158 -7.08 6.06 4.73
CA ILE A 158 -7.65 5.05 5.61
C ILE A 158 -8.41 4.00 4.79
N GLY A 159 -8.71 2.86 5.41
CA GLY A 159 -9.50 1.80 4.78
C GLY A 159 -10.91 2.25 4.38
N GLU A 160 -11.57 1.44 3.56
CA GLU A 160 -12.90 1.70 3.00
C GLU A 160 -13.96 2.01 4.06
N THR A 161 -13.84 1.46 5.28
CA THR A 161 -14.82 1.70 6.35
C THR A 161 -14.67 3.05 7.04
N GLU A 162 -13.66 3.85 6.66
CA GLU A 162 -13.30 5.13 7.27
C GLU A 162 -13.02 5.04 8.78
N ASN A 163 -12.68 3.85 9.27
CA ASN A 163 -12.43 3.66 10.68
C ASN A 163 -11.07 4.28 11.07
N LYS A 164 -11.14 5.42 11.76
CA LYS A 164 -9.98 6.21 12.22
C LYS A 164 -9.13 5.51 13.27
N GLU A 165 -9.59 4.38 13.80
CA GLU A 165 -8.84 3.55 14.74
C GLU A 165 -7.84 2.62 14.07
N GLY A 166 -8.02 2.36 12.77
CA GLY A 166 -7.21 1.45 11.97
C GLY A 166 -5.96 2.08 11.39
N MET A 167 -5.37 1.40 10.42
CA MET A 167 -4.18 1.86 9.73
C MET A 167 -4.43 3.12 8.90
N VAL A 168 -3.50 4.08 9.00
CA VAL A 168 -3.34 5.18 8.05
C VAL A 168 -2.17 4.86 7.13
N ALA A 169 -2.47 4.61 5.86
CA ALA A 169 -1.49 4.44 4.79
C ALA A 169 -0.96 5.80 4.31
N LEU A 170 0.33 5.85 3.95
CA LEU A 170 1.03 7.08 3.62
C LEU A 170 1.44 7.07 2.16
N LEU A 171 0.87 7.96 1.34
CA LEU A 171 1.20 8.07 -0.07
C LEU A 171 2.20 9.22 -0.30
N ASN A 172 3.21 8.95 -1.13
CA ASN A 172 4.16 9.93 -1.64
C ASN A 172 4.68 9.49 -3.02
N TYR A 173 5.52 10.29 -3.65
CA TYR A 173 6.10 10.05 -4.95
C TYR A 173 7.61 9.84 -4.83
N ARG A 174 8.16 8.95 -5.67
CA ARG A 174 9.61 8.72 -5.74
C ARG A 174 10.34 9.99 -6.24
N GLU A 175 11.66 9.96 -6.23
CA GLU A 175 12.51 11.07 -6.70
C GLU A 175 12.24 11.49 -8.16
N ASP A 176 11.65 10.59 -8.96
CA ASP A 176 11.20 10.90 -10.32
C ASP A 176 9.96 11.81 -10.37
N GLY A 177 9.27 12.03 -9.24
CA GLY A 177 8.07 12.85 -9.11
C GLY A 177 6.82 12.27 -9.77
N ILE A 178 6.87 11.05 -10.30
CA ILE A 178 5.80 10.47 -11.13
C ILE A 178 5.36 9.11 -10.60
N THR A 179 6.27 8.33 -10.00
CA THR A 179 5.96 6.99 -9.49
C THR A 179 5.42 7.09 -8.06
N PRO A 180 4.11 6.88 -7.83
CA PRO A 180 3.57 6.89 -6.48
C PRO A 180 3.97 5.61 -5.74
N TYR A 181 4.16 5.73 -4.44
CA TYR A 181 4.30 4.60 -3.54
C TYR A 181 3.52 4.87 -2.26
N MET A 182 3.05 3.79 -1.64
CA MET A 182 2.37 3.84 -0.36
C MET A 182 3.17 3.08 0.70
N LEU A 183 3.23 3.62 1.91
CA LEU A 183 3.78 2.96 3.08
C LEU A 183 2.65 2.43 3.94
N PHE A 184 2.78 1.18 4.36
CA PHE A 184 1.89 0.51 5.30
C PHE A 184 2.72 -0.10 6.44
N PHE A 185 2.31 0.05 7.69
CA PHE A 185 3.02 -0.56 8.82
C PHE A 185 2.92 -2.09 8.72
N LYS A 186 4.05 -2.77 8.50
CA LYS A 186 4.10 -4.22 8.26
C LYS A 186 3.44 -5.00 9.40
N ASP A 187 3.80 -4.67 10.64
CA ASP A 187 3.29 -5.35 11.83
C ASP A 187 1.83 -4.97 12.18
N GLY A 188 1.22 -4.04 11.42
CA GLY A 188 -0.20 -3.69 11.53
C GLY A 188 -1.08 -4.38 10.48
N LEU A 189 -0.55 -5.37 9.74
CA LEU A 189 -1.29 -6.08 8.68
C LEU A 189 -1.39 -7.57 8.98
N ARG A 190 -2.48 -8.15 8.48
CA ARG A 190 -2.66 -9.60 8.35
C ARG A 190 -2.64 -10.00 6.90
N GLU A 191 -1.99 -11.11 6.61
CA GLU A 191 -1.96 -11.72 5.29
C GLU A 191 -3.07 -12.76 5.17
N GLU A 192 -4.02 -12.54 4.26
CA GLU A 192 -5.08 -13.49 3.92
C GLU A 192 -4.82 -14.06 2.52
N ARG A 193 -4.93 -15.39 2.37
CA ARG A 193 -4.85 -16.03 1.05
C ARG A 193 -6.26 -16.20 0.49
N ALA A 194 -6.49 -15.62 -0.68
CA ALA A 194 -7.71 -15.79 -1.47
C ALA A 194 -7.65 -17.02 -2.38
#